data_AF-A0A838Q2U7-F1
#
_entry.id   AF-A0A838Q2U7-F1
#
_cell.length_a   1.000
_cell.length_b   1.000
_cell.length_c   1.000
_cell.angle_alpha   90.00
_cell.angle_beta   90.00
_cell.angle_gamma   90.00
#
_symmetry.space_group_name_H-M   'P 1'
#
loop_
_entity.id
_entity.type
_entity.pdbx_description
1 polymer ?
#
loop_
_entity_poly.entity_id
_entity_poly.type
_entity_poly.pdbx_seq_one_letter_code
_entity_poly.pdbx_strand_id
1 'polypeptide(L)' 'MNPPEEQAPTRTSFMSPQAMIGTGITIAMIGLLFLMLAWAQHMRELNEASVILLPVGAALLVLGAFAVLRAGTGKQR' A
#
# COMPACT_ATOMS: atom_id res chain seq x y z
N MET A 1 18.86 -47.58 -0.96
CA MET A 1 19.16 -46.22 -1.47
C MET A 1 17.82 -45.55 -1.71
N ASN A 2 17.38 -44.62 -0.87
CA ASN A 2 16.17 -43.82 -1.14
C ASN A 2 16.55 -42.62 -2.01
N PRO A 3 15.71 -42.21 -2.98
CA PRO A 3 15.97 -41.03 -3.79
C PRO A 3 15.91 -39.75 -2.93
N PRO A 4 16.65 -38.69 -3.30
CA PRO A 4 16.67 -37.45 -2.55
C PRO A 4 15.29 -36.80 -2.64
N GLU A 5 14.76 -36.38 -1.49
CA GLU A 5 13.51 -35.65 -1.37
C GLU A 5 13.59 -34.39 -2.25
N GLU A 6 12.79 -34.40 -3.31
CA GLU A 6 12.64 -33.32 -4.26
C GLU A 6 12.17 -32.08 -3.49
N GLN A 7 13.01 -31.04 -3.50
CA GLN A 7 12.78 -29.79 -2.81
C GLN A 7 11.40 -29.26 -3.21
N ALA A 8 10.48 -29.25 -2.24
CA ALA A 8 9.13 -28.76 -2.43
C ALA A 8 9.18 -27.40 -3.14
N PRO A 9 8.44 -27.20 -4.25
CA PRO A 9 8.50 -25.96 -5.00
C PRO A 9 8.20 -24.83 -4.03
N THR A 10 9.15 -23.91 -3.91
CA THR A 10 8.96 -22.67 -3.17
C THR A 10 7.77 -21.97 -3.82
N ARG A 11 6.58 -22.16 -3.25
CA ARG A 11 5.36 -21.47 -3.63
C ARG A 11 5.57 -20.01 -3.27
N THR A 12 6.27 -19.28 -4.12
CA THR A 12 6.19 -17.84 -4.17
C THR A 12 4.71 -17.53 -4.39
N SER A 13 4.02 -17.15 -3.32
CA SER A 13 2.63 -16.72 -3.37
C SER A 13 2.59 -15.45 -4.21
N PHE A 14 2.45 -15.63 -5.53
CA PHE A 14 2.26 -14.52 -6.45
C PHE A 14 0.88 -13.95 -6.16
N MET A 15 0.85 -12.81 -5.46
CA MET A 15 -0.37 -12.09 -5.19
C MET A 15 -1.05 -11.73 -6.52
N SER A 16 -2.32 -12.11 -6.67
CA SER A 16 -3.09 -11.83 -7.88
C SER A 16 -3.04 -10.32 -8.21
N PRO A 17 -2.89 -9.92 -9.49
CA PRO A 17 -2.90 -8.51 -9.89
C PRO A 17 -4.12 -7.75 -9.35
N GLN A 18 -5.28 -8.42 -9.29
CA GLN A 18 -6.51 -7.84 -8.76
C GLN A 18 -6.43 -7.59 -7.24
N ALA A 19 -5.82 -8.50 -6.50
CA ALA A 19 -5.55 -8.30 -5.08
C ALA A 19 -4.56 -7.15 -4.87
N MET A 20 -3.53 -7.04 -5.70
CA MET A 20 -2.54 -5.95 -5.62
C MET A 20 -3.19 -4.57 -5.89
N ILE A 21 -4.10 -4.48 -6.87
CA ILE A 21 -4.89 -3.27 -7.15
C ILE A 21 -5.77 -2.94 -5.94
N GLY A 22 -6.53 -3.91 -5.41
CA GLY A 22 -7.42 -3.70 -4.27
C GLY A 22 -6.65 -3.19 -3.04
N THR A 23 -5.50 -3.81 -2.75
CA THR A 23 -4.64 -3.41 -1.63
C THR A 23 -4.09 -1.99 -1.83
N GLY A 24 -3.67 -1.65 -3.06
CA GLY A 24 -3.20 -0.30 -3.39
C GLY A 24 -4.28 0.76 -3.21
N ILE A 25 -5.51 0.48 -3.63
CA ILE A 25 -6.67 1.38 -3.42
C ILE A 25 -6.95 1.55 -1.92
N THR A 26 -6.95 0.46 -1.15
CA THR A 26 -7.16 0.53 0.31
C THR A 26 -6.09 1.39 0.98
N ILE A 27 -4.81 1.20 0.62
CA ILE A 27 -3.70 2.01 1.16
C ILE A 27 -3.88 3.49 0.78
N ALA A 28 -4.25 3.79 -0.47
CA ALA A 28 -4.50 5.15 -0.92
C ALA A 28 -5.67 5.82 -0.16
N MET A 29 -6.77 5.08 0.07
CA MET A 29 -7.91 5.56 0.85
C MET A 29 -7.52 5.86 2.30
N ILE A 30 -6.73 4.98 2.93
CA ILE A 30 -6.21 5.23 4.29
C ILE A 30 -5.35 6.49 4.30
N GLY A 31 -4.45 6.66 3.32
CA GLY A 31 -3.64 7.88 3.18
C GLY A 31 -4.49 9.15 3.05
N LEU A 32 -5.56 9.11 2.25
CA LEU A 32 -6.49 10.22 2.09
C LEU A 32 -7.22 10.56 3.40
N LEU A 33 -7.66 9.55 4.14
CA LEU A 33 -8.31 9.73 5.45
C LEU A 33 -7.35 10.36 6.46
N PHE A 34 -6.10 9.90 6.50
CA PHE A 34 -5.05 10.50 7.34
C PHE A 34 -4.76 11.95 6.95
N LEU A 35 -4.76 12.25 5.64
CA LEU A 35 -4.56 13.60 5.14
C LEU A 35 -5.73 14.53 5.52
N MET A 36 -6.97 14.07 5.36
CA MET A 36 -8.15 14.81 5.83
C MET A 36 -8.13 15.02 7.34
N LEU A 37 -7.73 14.00 8.12
CA LEU A 37 -7.65 14.10 9.57
C LEU A 37 -6.55 15.08 9.99
N ALA A 38 -5.37 15.02 9.37
CA ALA A 38 -4.29 15.97 9.59
C ALA A 38 -4.72 17.40 9.27
N TRP A 39 -5.41 17.60 8.15
CA TRP A 39 -5.95 18.89 7.73
C TRP A 39 -6.98 19.42 8.72
N ALA A 40 -7.90 18.58 9.18
CA ALA A 40 -8.89 18.93 10.18
C ALA A 40 -8.25 19.29 11.52
N GLN A 41 -7.17 18.60 11.92
CA GLN A 41 -6.41 18.92 13.13
C GLN A 41 -5.60 20.21 12.98
N HIS A 42 -5.06 20.47 11.79
CA HIS A 42 -4.34 21.71 11.48
C HIS A 42 -5.26 22.94 11.59
N MET A 43 -6.48 22.85 11.08
CA MET A 43 -7.50 23.91 11.15
C MET A 43 -8.05 24.17 12.56
N ARG A 44 -7.94 23.21 13.49
CA ARG A 44 -8.46 23.33 14.86
C ARG A 44 -7.46 23.97 15.85
N GLU A 45 -6.32 24.45 15.34
CA GLU A 45 -5.21 25.02 16.10
C GLU A 45 -4.52 24.01 17.05
N LEU A 46 -3.19 23.97 16.97
CA LEU A 46 -2.27 23.37 17.95
C LEU A 46 -2.32 21.84 18.14
N ASN A 47 -1.97 21.09 17.10
CA ASN A 47 -1.56 19.71 17.36
C ASN A 47 -0.32 19.32 16.55
N GLU A 48 0.80 19.06 17.24
CA GLU A 48 2.02 18.50 16.65
C GLU A 48 1.73 17.19 15.88
N ALA A 49 0.65 16.48 16.27
CA ALA A 49 0.18 15.31 15.55
C ALA A 49 -0.12 15.60 14.06
N SER A 50 -0.60 16.80 13.70
CA SER A 50 -0.86 17.17 12.30
C SER A 50 0.42 17.27 11.47
N VAL A 51 1.55 17.63 12.08
CA VAL A 51 2.87 17.67 11.43
C VAL A 51 3.35 16.26 11.07
N ILE A 52 2.93 15.24 11.82
CA ILE A 52 3.29 13.84 11.57
C ILE A 52 2.25 13.15 10.67
N LEU A 53 0.96 13.37 10.91
CA LEU A 53 -0.10 12.72 10.14
C LEU A 53 -0.13 13.19 8.67
N LEU A 54 0.23 14.45 8.39
CA LEU A 54 0.22 14.98 7.03
C LEU A 54 1.24 14.29 6.10
N PRO A 55 2.55 14.19 6.44
CA PRO A 55 3.51 13.45 5.62
C PRO A 55 3.23 11.95 5.59
N VAL A 56 2.72 11.36 6.68
CA VAL A 56 2.32 9.94 6.71
C VAL A 56 1.16 9.67 5.76
N GLY A 57 0.12 10.50 5.77
CA GLY A 57 -1.02 10.41 4.85
C GLY A 57 -0.59 10.57 3.39
N ALA A 58 0.31 11.53 3.10
CA ALA A 58 0.87 11.73 1.77
C ALA A 58 1.71 10.52 1.30
N ALA A 59 2.56 9.97 2.17
CA ALA A 59 3.36 8.79 1.87
C ALA A 59 2.49 7.55 1.58
N LEU A 60 1.43 7.34 2.36
CA LEU A 60 0.45 6.28 2.13
C LEU A 60 -0.29 6.46 0.79
N LEU A 61 -0.67 7.69 0.44
CA LEU A 61 -1.28 7.98 -0.86
C LEU A 61 -0.35 7.64 -2.02
N VAL A 62 0.91 8.06 -1.95
CA VAL A 62 1.93 7.76 -2.97
C VAL A 62 2.18 6.26 -3.07
N LEU A 63 2.30 5.57 -1.92
CA LEU A 63 2.52 4.13 -1.88
C LEU A 63 1.35 3.34 -2.48
N GLY A 64 0.11 3.71 -2.14
CA GLY A 64 -1.10 3.12 -2.71
C GLY A 64 -1.21 3.36 -4.20
N ALA A 65 -0.95 4.59 -4.67
CA ALA A 65 -0.94 4.93 -6.09
C ALA A 65 0.15 4.14 -6.86
N PHE A 66 1.34 4.00 -6.28
CA PHE A 66 2.43 3.23 -6.88
C PHE A 66 2.08 1.74 -6.99
N ALA A 67 1.44 1.16 -5.97
CA ALA A 67 0.98 -0.22 -6.00
C ALA A 67 -0.08 -0.45 -7.10
N VAL A 68 -1.04 0.47 -7.26
CA VAL A 68 -2.03 0.41 -8.34
C VAL A 68 -1.37 0.56 -9.72
N LEU A 69 -0.46 1.54 -9.88
CA LEU A 69 0.27 1.77 -11.13
C LEU A 69 1.10 0.55 -11.54
N ARG A 70 1.86 -0.03 -10.60
CA ARG A 70 2.63 -1.26 -10.81
C ARG A 70 1.72 -2.41 -11.25
N ALA A 71 0.57 -2.58 -10.60
CA ALA A 71 -0.38 -3.63 -10.94
C ALA A 71 -1.04 -3.41 -12.32
N GLY A 72 -1.28 -2.15 -12.70
CA GLY A 72 -1.78 -1.78 -14.03
C GLY A 72 -0.76 -2.01 -15.14
N THR A 73 0.51 -1.66 -14.91
CA THR A 73 1.60 -1.86 -15.89
C THR A 73 1.96 -3.33 -16.10
N GLY A 74 1.72 -4.20 -15.12
CA GLY A 74 1.93 -5.65 -15.23
C GLY A 74 0.96 -6.35 -16.18
N LYS A 75 -0.11 -5.68 -16.64
CA LYS A 75 -1.15 -6.25 -17.50
C LYS A 75 -0.89 -6.07 -19.01
N GLN A 76 0.23 -5.46 -19.41
CA GLN A 76 0.57 -5.20 -20.82
C GLN A 76 1.63 -6.14 -21.43
N ARG A 77 1.95 -7.27 -20.80
CA ARG A 77 2.76 -8.33 -21.44
C ARG A 77 1.98 -9.62 -21.57
#